data_AF-A0A5A8AG30-F1
#
_entry.id   AF-A0A5A8AG30-F1
#
_cell.length_a   1.000
_cell.length_b   1.000
_cell.length_c   1.000
_cell.angle_alpha   90.00
_cell.angle_beta   90.00
_cell.angle_gamma   90.00
#
_symmetry.space_group_name_H-M   'P 1'
#
loop_
_entity.id
_entity.type
_entity.pdbx_description
1 polymer ?
#
loop_
_entity_poly.entity_id
_entity_poly.type
_entity_poly.pdbx_seq_one_letter_code
_entity_poly.pdbx_strand_id
1 'polypeptide(L)'
;MKNSLILIILFTIISCNKDSIVIKQPPTNKHFERAASFRDQNNSDSAFYYFNLSKNDFLDKKDSLGVARALINMALLQYSKGDFYGSIET
;
A
#
# COMPACT_ATOMS: atom_id res chain seq x y z
N MET A 1 -20.92 11.25 -44.04
CA MET A 1 -20.19 10.29 -43.17
C MET A 1 -18.81 10.79 -42.72
N LYS A 2 -18.04 11.52 -43.57
CA LYS A 2 -16.72 12.10 -43.21
C LYS A 2 -16.78 13.15 -42.08
N ASN A 3 -17.81 13.99 -42.07
CA ASN A 3 -17.98 15.04 -41.05
C ASN A 3 -18.37 14.47 -39.66
N SER A 4 -18.93 13.26 -39.61
CA SER A 4 -19.28 12.58 -38.36
C SER A 4 -18.04 12.01 -37.66
N LEU A 5 -17.07 11.52 -38.44
CA LEU A 5 -15.76 11.06 -37.94
C LEU A 5 -14.98 12.17 -37.25
N ILE A 6 -15.08 13.40 -37.73
CA ILE A 6 -14.44 14.58 -37.12
C ILE A 6 -15.01 14.86 -35.74
N LEU A 7 -16.33 14.68 -35.54
CA LEU A 7 -16.96 14.87 -34.23
C LEU A 7 -16.50 13.83 -33.20
N ILE A 8 -16.30 12.58 -33.63
CA ILE A 8 -15.83 11.49 -32.76
C ILE A 8 -14.38 11.75 -32.30
N ILE A 9 -13.53 12.25 -33.20
CA ILE A 9 -12.14 12.63 -32.88
C ILE A 9 -12.11 13.84 -31.93
N LEU A 10 -13.05 14.77 -32.06
CA LEU A 10 -13.15 15.93 -31.15
C LEU A 10 -13.62 15.55 -29.75
N PHE A 11 -14.35 14.45 -29.59
CA PHE A 11 -14.83 13.98 -28.28
C PHE A 11 -13.74 13.29 -27.45
N THR A 12 -12.76 12.65 -28.08
CA THR A 12 -11.69 11.92 -27.36
C THR A 12 -10.65 12.84 -26.73
N ILE A 13 -10.46 14.06 -27.27
CA ILE A 13 -9.50 15.04 -26.74
C ILE A 13 -9.95 15.73 -25.44
N ILE A 14 -11.23 15.64 -25.07
CA ILE A 14 -11.78 16.29 -23.86
C ILE A 14 -11.65 15.39 -22.60
N SER A 15 -11.32 14.11 -22.76
CA SER A 15 -11.24 13.15 -21.64
C SER A 15 -9.95 13.25 -20.79
N CYS A 16 -8.98 14.09 -21.19
CA CYS A 16 -7.72 14.24 -20.46
C CYS A 16 -7.87 15.25 -19.33
N ASN A 17 -8.45 14.84 -18.21
CA ASN A 17 -8.37 15.59 -16.96
C ASN A 17 -7.07 15.21 -16.25
N LYS A 18 -6.20 16.20 -16.04
CA LYS A 18 -5.09 16.06 -15.10
C LYS A 18 -5.68 16.16 -13.70
N ASP A 19 -5.89 15.03 -13.05
CA ASP A 19 -6.13 15.02 -11.61
C ASP A 19 -4.97 15.76 -10.95
N SER A 20 -5.27 16.82 -10.20
CA SER A 20 -4.30 17.44 -9.33
C SER A 20 -3.73 16.36 -8.42
N ILE A 21 -2.41 16.15 -8.46
CA ILE A 21 -1.73 15.17 -7.62
C ILE A 21 -1.86 15.63 -6.16
N VAL A 22 -2.98 15.28 -5.53
CA VAL A 22 -3.10 15.35 -4.08
C VAL A 22 -2.17 14.26 -3.58
N ILE A 23 -1.00 14.65 -3.07
CA ILE A 23 -0.08 13.73 -2.40
C ILE A 23 -0.81 13.22 -1.16
N LYS A 24 -1.58 12.14 -1.32
CA LYS A 24 -2.19 11.44 -0.20
C LYS A 24 -1.05 10.81 0.59
N GLN A 25 -0.95 11.18 1.86
CA GLN A 25 -0.07 10.51 2.80
C GLN A 25 -0.37 9.01 2.75
N PRO A 26 0.65 8.15 2.75
CA PRO A 26 0.43 6.72 2.62
C PRO A 26 -0.28 6.21 3.89
N PRO A 27 -1.18 5.22 3.79
CA PRO A 27 -2.07 4.85 4.91
C PRO A 27 -1.33 4.44 6.17
N THR A 28 -1.69 5.03 7.31
CA THR A 28 -1.06 4.75 8.61
C THR A 28 -2.12 4.47 9.67
N ASN A 29 -1.70 3.83 10.76
CA ASN A 29 -2.46 3.68 11.99
C ASN A 29 -1.49 3.56 13.18
N LYS A 30 -2.02 3.56 14.41
CA LYS A 30 -1.22 3.48 15.64
C LYS A 30 -0.34 2.23 15.71
N HIS A 31 -0.83 1.09 15.20
CA HIS A 31 -0.06 -0.16 15.17
C HIS A 31 1.05 -0.10 14.11
N PHE A 32 0.81 0.50 12.95
CA PHE A 32 1.81 0.69 11.90
C PHE A 32 2.97 1.58 12.38
N GLU A 33 2.65 2.70 13.02
CA GLU A 33 3.67 3.63 13.55
C GLU A 33 4.51 2.97 14.64
N ARG A 34 3.85 2.19 15.52
CA ARG A 34 4.54 1.42 16.55
C ARG A 34 5.42 0.31 15.95
N ALA A 35 4.94 -0.38 14.92
CA ALA A 35 5.72 -1.40 14.21
C ALA A 35 6.95 -0.80 13.53
N ALA A 36 6.81 0.35 12.87
CA ALA A 36 7.92 1.09 12.28
C ALA A 36 8.95 1.49 13.34
N SER A 37 8.50 2.01 14.49
CA SER A 37 9.40 2.36 15.60
C SER A 37 10.19 1.15 16.11
N PHE A 38 9.58 -0.03 16.24
CA PHE A 38 10.31 -1.25 16.64
C PHE A 38 11.27 -1.73 15.55
N ARG A 39 10.88 -1.66 14.29
CA ARG A 39 11.75 -2.00 13.15
C ARG A 39 12.99 -1.12 13.14
N ASP A 40 12.82 0.18 13.32
CA ASP A 40 13.91 1.16 13.31
C ASP A 40 14.85 0.99 14.52
N GLN A 41 14.36 0.36 15.60
CA GLN A 41 15.15 -0.09 16.76
C GLN A 41 15.76 -1.50 16.60
N ASN A 42 15.64 -2.12 15.42
CA ASN A 42 16.05 -3.51 15.14
C ASN A 42 15.35 -4.58 16.01
N ASN A 43 14.21 -4.26 16.61
CA ASN A 43 13.37 -5.21 17.35
C ASN A 43 12.36 -5.87 16.39
N SER A 44 12.86 -6.79 15.57
CA SER A 44 12.10 -7.42 14.47
C SER A 44 10.85 -8.16 14.95
N ASP A 45 10.90 -8.86 16.08
CA ASP A 45 9.77 -9.67 16.56
C ASP A 45 8.61 -8.77 16.99
N SER A 46 8.91 -7.69 17.71
CA SER A 46 7.89 -6.71 18.08
C SER A 46 7.38 -5.98 16.83
N ALA A 47 8.26 -5.62 15.91
CA ALA A 47 7.86 -4.99 14.66
C ALA A 47 6.88 -5.89 13.87
N PHE A 48 7.20 -7.16 13.72
CA PHE A 48 6.35 -8.15 13.03
C PHE A 48 4.99 -8.28 13.70
N TYR A 49 4.95 -8.43 15.03
CA TYR A 49 3.71 -8.49 15.80
C TYR A 49 2.82 -7.27 15.56
N TYR A 50 3.38 -6.06 15.62
CA TYR A 50 2.60 -4.83 15.42
C TYR A 50 2.21 -4.60 13.96
N PHE A 51 3.02 -5.00 12.97
CA PHE A 51 2.59 -4.98 11.56
C PHE A 51 1.42 -5.93 11.32
N ASN A 52 1.40 -7.12 11.95
CA ASN A 52 0.25 -8.03 11.84
C ASN A 52 -1.03 -7.43 12.46
N LEU A 53 -0.93 -6.74 13.60
CA LEU A 53 -2.07 -6.00 14.15
C LEU A 53 -2.52 -4.88 13.21
N SER A 54 -1.57 -4.11 12.66
CA SER A 54 -1.86 -3.06 11.68
C SER A 54 -2.56 -3.60 10.43
N LYS A 55 -2.17 -4.79 9.95
CA LYS A 55 -2.83 -5.45 8.82
C LYS A 55 -4.31 -5.70 9.12
N ASN A 56 -4.63 -6.21 10.31
CA ASN A 56 -6.02 -6.43 10.72
C ASN A 56 -6.80 -5.11 10.81
N ASP A 57 -6.21 -4.06 11.40
CA ASP A 57 -6.84 -2.72 11.47
C ASP A 57 -7.17 -2.16 10.07
N PHE A 58 -6.30 -2.40 9.08
CA PHE A 58 -6.55 -1.96 7.71
C PHE A 58 -7.57 -2.85 6.99
N LEU A 59 -7.59 -4.17 7.27
CA LEU A 59 -8.61 -5.08 6.75
C LEU A 59 -10.01 -4.68 7.23
N ASP A 60 -10.16 -4.37 8.52
CA ASP A 60 -11.44 -3.95 9.11
C ASP A 60 -11.96 -2.66 8.46
N LYS A 61 -11.05 -1.77 8.05
CA LYS A 61 -11.35 -0.53 7.34
C LYS A 61 -11.49 -0.69 5.83
N LYS A 62 -11.32 -1.90 5.29
CA LYS A 62 -11.28 -2.20 3.85
C LYS A 62 -10.22 -1.38 3.09
N ASP A 63 -9.11 -1.06 3.77
CA ASP A 63 -7.98 -0.32 3.19
C ASP A 63 -6.92 -1.28 2.65
N SER A 64 -7.09 -1.68 1.39
CA SER A 64 -6.19 -2.64 0.73
C SER A 64 -4.74 -2.14 0.63
N LEU A 65 -4.53 -0.83 0.49
CA LEU A 65 -3.18 -0.25 0.42
C LEU A 65 -2.49 -0.34 1.78
N GLY A 66 -3.20 -0.03 2.87
CA GLY A 66 -2.70 -0.22 4.23
C GLY A 66 -2.35 -1.69 4.53
N VAL A 67 -3.22 -2.62 4.14
CA VAL A 67 -2.98 -4.07 4.26
C VAL A 67 -1.69 -4.48 3.55
N ALA A 68 -1.55 -4.10 2.27
CA ALA A 68 -0.36 -4.42 1.49
C ALA A 68 0.91 -3.84 2.11
N ARG A 69 0.88 -2.60 2.62
CA ARG A 69 2.03 -2.00 3.30
C ARG A 69 2.42 -2.77 4.55
N ALA A 70 1.46 -3.20 5.36
CA ALA A 70 1.74 -3.99 6.56
C ALA A 70 2.37 -5.35 6.21
N LEU A 71 1.80 -6.07 5.24
CA LEU A 71 2.31 -7.38 4.78
C LEU A 71 3.72 -7.28 4.21
N ILE A 72 4.01 -6.30 3.34
CA ILE A 72 5.36 -6.11 2.78
C ILE A 72 6.38 -5.89 3.89
N ASN A 73 6.05 -5.13 4.94
CA ASN A 73 6.97 -4.93 6.05
C ASN A 73 7.19 -6.21 6.87
N MET A 74 6.15 -7.04 7.04
CA MET A 74 6.28 -8.37 7.66
C MET A 74 7.19 -9.28 6.84
N ALA A 75 6.98 -9.36 5.53
CA ALA A 75 7.79 -10.16 4.62
C ALA A 75 9.27 -9.73 4.63
N LEU A 76 9.54 -8.41 4.61
CA LEU A 76 10.92 -7.90 4.70
C LEU A 76 11.61 -8.28 6.01
N LEU A 77 10.87 -8.28 7.13
CA LEU A 77 11.42 -8.70 8.42
C LEU A 77 11.76 -10.19 8.43
N GLN A 78 10.87 -11.04 7.91
CA GLN A 78 11.11 -12.48 7.77
C GLN A 78 12.31 -12.78 6.87
N TYR A 79 12.35 -12.16 5.69
CA TYR A 79 13.47 -12.27 4.76
C TYR A 79 14.79 -11.90 5.44
N SER A 80 14.81 -10.77 6.16
CA SER A 80 16.01 -10.29 6.86
C SER A 80 16.46 -11.20 8.01
N LYS A 81 15.57 -12.05 8.52
CA LYS A 81 15.86 -13.07 9.55
C LYS A 81 16.18 -14.45 8.96
N GLY A 82 16.18 -14.58 7.63
CA GLY A 82 16.45 -15.84 6.93
C GLY A 82 15.21 -16.72 6.72
N ASP A 83 14.01 -16.24 7.08
CA ASP A 83 12.75 -16.92 6.79
C ASP A 83 12.26 -16.56 5.38
N PHE A 84 12.93 -17.13 4.37
CA PHE A 84 12.61 -16.87 2.97
C PHE A 84 11.23 -17.42 2.58
N TYR A 85 10.86 -18.61 3.07
CA TYR A 85 9.57 -19.21 2.78
C TYR A 85 8.43 -18.40 3.39
N GLY A 86 8.53 -18.05 4.67
CA GLY A 86 7.51 -17.22 5.32
C GLY A 86 7.40 -15.83 4.71
N SER A 87 8.50 -15.26 4.20
CA SER A 87 8.45 -13.97 3.48
C SER A 87 7.71 -14.02 2.15
N ILE A 88 7.62 -15.20 1.50
CA ILE A 88 6.90 -15.39 0.23
C ILE A 88 5.41 -15.67 0.50
N GLU A 89 5.10 -16.38 1.59
CA GLU A 89 3.73 -16.73 1.97
C GLU A 89 2.92 -15.55 2.53
N THR A 90 3.62 -14.56 3.10
CA THR A 90 3.03 -13.36 3.71
C THR A 90 2.46 -12.39 2.69
#